data_AF-A0A2R7JP32-F1
#
_entry.id   AF-A0A2R7JP32-F1
#
_cell.length_a   1.000
_cell.length_b   1.000
_cell.length_c   1.000
_cell.angle_alpha   90.00
_cell.angle_beta   90.00
_cell.angle_gamma   90.00
#
_symmetry.space_group_name_H-M   'P 1'
#
loop_
_entity.id
_entity.type
_entity.pdbx_description
1 polymer ?
#
loop_
_entity_poly.entity_id
_entity_poly.type
_entity_poly.pdbx_seq_one_letter_code
_entity_poly.pdbx_strand_id
1 'polypeptide(L)'
;GRSSRIRPILQPANRVIGEWRARTDDQLASLSVELVTSRAPLYAEPLPALALEWVTTLTAAALPEANPYPRLYAALDATIEAIAAAPAARGWALALARYELLVLAELGYGLERETLPSALASGVAPEWPEILGALVITGEALAAQILVERRAVTLDARARLVDRLKRAVA
;
A
#
# COMPACT_ATOMS: atom_id res chain seq x y z
N GLY A 1 -25.12 16.89 8.23
CA GLY A 1 -24.05 16.28 9.06
C GLY A 1 -24.29 14.81 9.36
N ARG A 2 -24.33 13.93 8.33
CA ARG A 2 -24.64 12.50 8.47
C ARG A 2 -23.40 11.57 8.37
N SER A 3 -22.21 12.14 8.47
CA SER A 3 -20.92 11.49 8.13
C SER A 3 -20.00 11.22 9.33
N SER A 4 -20.25 11.80 10.52
CA SER A 4 -19.37 11.64 11.69
C SER A 4 -19.27 10.19 12.19
N ARG A 5 -20.32 9.38 12.04
CA ARG A 5 -20.31 7.95 12.40
C ARG A 5 -19.54 7.07 11.43
N ILE A 6 -19.48 7.43 10.15
CA ILE A 6 -18.83 6.61 9.11
C ILE A 6 -17.33 6.92 9.02
N ARG A 7 -16.92 8.14 9.37
CA ARG A 7 -15.53 8.59 9.28
C ARG A 7 -14.52 7.64 9.96
N PRO A 8 -14.76 7.08 11.15
CA PRO A 8 -13.84 6.12 11.77
C PRO A 8 -13.79 4.76 11.05
N ILE A 9 -14.89 4.38 10.37
CA ILE A 9 -14.99 3.13 9.61
C ILE A 9 -14.18 3.23 8.31
N LEU A 10 -14.28 4.37 7.62
CA LEU A 10 -13.56 4.66 6.36
C LEU A 10 -12.13 5.18 6.57
N GLN A 11 -11.53 4.90 7.72
CA GLN A 11 -10.11 5.17 7.92
C GLN A 11 -9.29 4.27 6.99
N PRO A 12 -8.22 4.79 6.33
CA PRO A 12 -7.38 3.97 5.48
C PRO A 12 -6.83 2.75 6.24
N ALA A 13 -6.62 1.66 5.51
CA ALA A 13 -6.22 0.34 5.98
C ALA A 13 -7.25 -0.44 6.83
N ASN A 14 -8.37 0.15 7.23
CA ASN A 14 -9.46 -0.64 7.83
C ASN A 14 -9.98 -1.69 6.84
N ARG A 15 -10.26 -2.89 7.36
CA ARG A 15 -11.00 -3.90 6.61
C ARG A 15 -12.49 -3.67 6.81
N VAL A 16 -13.22 -3.57 5.72
CA VAL A 16 -14.67 -3.34 5.74
C VAL A 16 -15.38 -4.31 4.82
N ILE A 17 -16.65 -4.57 5.13
CA ILE A 17 -17.60 -5.16 4.19
C ILE A 17 -18.53 -4.03 3.74
N GLY A 18 -18.72 -3.92 2.43
CA GLY A 18 -19.56 -2.91 1.82
C GLY A 18 -20.65 -3.56 0.98
N GLU A 19 -21.88 -3.09 1.13
CA GLU A 19 -22.96 -3.40 0.19
C GLU A 19 -23.26 -2.19 -0.66
N TRP A 20 -23.07 -2.34 -1.97
CA TRP A 20 -23.43 -1.33 -2.95
C TRP A 20 -24.86 -1.56 -3.44
N ARG A 21 -25.69 -0.53 -3.39
CA ARG A 21 -27.04 -0.54 -3.94
C ARG A 21 -27.22 0.63 -4.89
N ALA A 22 -27.32 0.33 -6.18
CA ALA A 22 -27.72 1.27 -7.23
C ALA A 22 -29.13 0.91 -7.71
N ARG A 23 -30.03 1.90 -7.80
CA ARG A 23 -31.40 1.68 -8.33
C ARG A 23 -31.50 1.92 -9.83
N THR A 24 -30.62 2.76 -10.37
CA THR A 24 -30.54 3.19 -11.78
C THR A 24 -29.12 3.72 -12.04
N ASP A 25 -28.62 3.61 -13.28
CA ASP A 25 -27.26 4.05 -13.66
C ASP A 25 -27.02 5.56 -13.43
N ASP A 26 -28.07 6.39 -13.46
CA ASP A 26 -27.99 7.85 -13.25
C ASP A 26 -27.97 8.28 -11.77
N GLN A 27 -28.13 7.37 -10.80
CA GLN A 27 -28.09 7.71 -9.37
C GLN A 27 -26.79 7.23 -8.72
N LEU A 28 -26.15 8.12 -7.97
CA LEU A 28 -25.04 7.77 -7.07
C LEU A 28 -25.44 6.57 -6.20
N ALA A 29 -24.70 5.48 -6.35
CA ALA A 29 -24.97 4.26 -5.61
C ALA A 29 -24.87 4.51 -4.09
N SER A 30 -25.85 4.01 -3.35
CA SER A 30 -25.78 4.04 -1.89
C SER A 30 -24.86 2.92 -1.41
N LEU A 31 -23.93 3.26 -0.52
CA LEU A 31 -22.97 2.33 0.08
C LEU A 31 -23.26 2.22 1.58
N SER A 32 -23.62 1.02 2.05
CA SER A 32 -23.57 0.67 3.47
C SER A 32 -22.24 -0.02 3.77
N VAL A 33 -21.56 0.40 4.84
CA VAL A 33 -20.23 -0.10 5.21
C VAL A 33 -20.25 -0.55 6.65
N GLU A 34 -19.70 -1.74 6.89
CA GLU A 34 -19.49 -2.33 8.20
C GLU A 34 -18.00 -2.58 8.43
N LEU A 35 -17.53 -2.25 9.63
CA LEU A 35 -16.14 -2.47 10.02
C LEU A 35 -15.92 -3.93 10.37
N VAL A 36 -14.97 -4.57 9.70
CA VAL A 36 -14.51 -5.94 10.01
C VAL A 36 -13.30 -5.89 10.93
N THR A 37 -12.33 -5.05 10.60
CA THR A 37 -11.08 -4.93 11.37
C THR A 37 -10.61 -3.49 11.38
N SER A 38 -10.47 -2.93 12.58
CA SER A 38 -9.90 -1.59 12.78
C SER A 38 -8.38 -1.65 12.75
N ARG A 39 -7.75 -0.75 12.00
CA ARG A 39 -6.30 -0.48 12.04
C ARG A 39 -5.97 0.82 12.76
N ALA A 40 -6.96 1.48 13.37
CA ALA A 40 -6.76 2.74 14.08
C ALA A 40 -5.61 2.73 15.11
N PRO A 41 -5.39 1.66 15.90
CA PRO A 41 -4.27 1.61 16.85
C PRO A 41 -2.89 1.77 16.19
N LEU A 42 -2.71 1.30 14.95
CA LEU A 42 -1.44 1.37 14.23
C LEU A 42 -1.08 2.80 13.81
N TYR A 43 -2.03 3.74 13.86
CA TYR A 43 -1.78 5.15 13.61
C TYR A 43 -1.19 5.89 14.82
N ALA A 44 -1.11 5.25 16.00
CA ALA A 44 -0.46 5.84 17.17
C ALA A 44 1.07 5.92 17.02
N GLU A 45 1.65 5.04 16.20
CA GLU A 45 3.08 5.01 15.94
C GLU A 45 3.42 5.63 14.57
N PRO A 46 4.37 6.59 14.49
CA PRO A 46 4.62 7.32 13.25
C PRO A 46 5.02 6.45 12.05
N LEU A 47 5.81 5.40 12.27
CA LEU A 47 6.37 4.60 11.17
C LEU A 47 5.34 3.63 10.57
N PRO A 48 4.61 2.80 11.36
CA PRO A 48 3.47 2.04 10.84
C PRO A 48 2.41 2.94 10.19
N ALA A 49 2.10 4.11 10.76
CA ALA A 49 1.14 5.05 10.18
C ALA A 49 1.52 5.47 8.75
N LEU A 50 2.80 5.84 8.52
CA LEU A 50 3.32 6.19 7.19
C LEU A 50 3.27 5.00 6.23
N ALA A 51 3.51 3.78 6.71
CA ALA A 51 3.44 2.57 5.89
C ALA A 51 1.99 2.31 5.42
N LEU A 52 1.01 2.42 6.33
CA LEU A 52 -0.41 2.28 6.02
C LEU A 52 -0.92 3.38 5.07
N GLU A 53 -0.54 4.63 5.32
CA GLU A 53 -0.81 5.77 4.42
C GLU A 53 -0.29 5.48 3.02
N TRP A 54 0.98 5.06 2.90
CA TRP A 54 1.58 4.80 1.60
C TRP A 54 0.90 3.66 0.84
N VAL A 55 0.75 2.47 1.43
CA VAL A 55 0.21 1.32 0.69
C VAL A 55 -1.24 1.57 0.25
N THR A 56 -2.04 2.26 1.06
CA THR A 56 -3.43 2.59 0.69
C THR A 56 -3.49 3.69 -0.36
N THR A 57 -2.63 4.71 -0.27
CA THR A 57 -2.57 5.80 -1.25
C THR A 57 -2.07 5.30 -2.60
N LEU A 58 -1.02 4.46 -2.63
CA LEU A 58 -0.52 3.82 -3.84
C LEU A 58 -1.63 3.02 -4.52
N THR A 59 -2.34 2.18 -3.76
CA THR A 59 -3.43 1.35 -4.30
C THR A 59 -4.53 2.20 -4.91
N ALA A 60 -4.99 3.24 -4.19
CA ALA A 60 -6.05 4.11 -4.65
C ALA A 60 -5.64 4.95 -5.87
N ALA A 61 -4.36 5.37 -5.96
CA ALA A 61 -3.87 6.19 -7.06
C ALA A 61 -3.55 5.37 -8.32
N ALA A 62 -3.09 4.13 -8.17
CA ALA A 62 -2.57 3.32 -9.26
C ALA A 62 -3.66 2.54 -10.01
N LEU A 63 -4.66 1.99 -9.30
CA LEU A 63 -5.56 1.00 -9.88
C LEU A 63 -6.69 1.62 -10.71
N PRO A 64 -6.98 1.09 -11.91
CA PRO A 64 -8.19 1.39 -12.65
C PRO A 64 -9.46 1.05 -11.85
N GLU A 65 -10.48 1.88 -12.00
CA GLU A 65 -11.79 1.62 -11.43
C GLU A 65 -12.51 0.48 -12.17
N ALA A 66 -13.44 -0.18 -11.48
CA ALA A 66 -14.29 -1.25 -12.02
C ALA A 66 -13.57 -2.50 -12.55
N ASN A 67 -12.27 -2.70 -12.25
CA ASN A 67 -11.54 -3.92 -12.58
C ASN A 67 -11.14 -4.71 -11.32
N PRO A 68 -11.39 -6.03 -11.27
CA PRO A 68 -10.97 -6.86 -10.13
C PRO A 68 -9.46 -7.15 -10.17
N TYR A 69 -8.78 -6.89 -9.04
CA TYR A 69 -7.37 -7.26 -8.82
C TYR A 69 -7.21 -8.16 -7.58
N PRO A 70 -7.63 -9.44 -7.64
CA PRO A 70 -7.67 -10.31 -6.46
C PRO A 70 -6.28 -10.58 -5.86
N ARG A 71 -5.23 -10.64 -6.69
CA ARG A 71 -3.84 -10.81 -6.22
C ARG A 71 -3.35 -9.60 -5.45
N LEU A 72 -3.62 -8.38 -5.95
CA LEU A 72 -3.29 -7.14 -5.24
C LEU A 72 -4.09 -7.00 -3.95
N TYR A 73 -5.38 -7.37 -3.97
CA TYR A 73 -6.20 -7.36 -2.77
C TYR A 73 -5.60 -8.24 -1.68
N ALA A 74 -5.25 -9.49 -2.00
CA ALA A 74 -4.64 -10.42 -1.04
C ALA A 74 -3.26 -9.93 -0.57
N ALA A 75 -2.44 -9.37 -1.47
CA ALA A 75 -1.12 -8.87 -1.13
C ALA A 75 -1.17 -7.59 -0.26
N LEU A 76 -2.12 -6.69 -0.51
CA LEU A 76 -2.34 -5.51 0.32
C LEU A 76 -2.76 -5.91 1.73
N ASP A 77 -3.71 -6.84 1.85
CA ASP A 77 -4.16 -7.39 3.14
C ASP A 77 -2.98 -8.00 3.90
N ALA A 78 -2.19 -8.87 3.25
CA ALA A 78 -1.00 -9.47 3.84
C ALA A 78 0.07 -8.44 4.24
N THR A 79 0.23 -7.36 3.47
CA THR A 79 1.19 -6.29 3.79
C THR A 79 0.73 -5.50 5.02
N ILE A 80 -0.57 -5.16 5.09
CA ILE A 80 -1.16 -4.50 6.27
C ILE A 80 -1.05 -5.40 7.51
N GLU A 81 -1.27 -6.71 7.38
CA GLU A 81 -1.08 -7.65 8.48
C GLU A 81 0.39 -7.76 8.91
N ALA A 82 1.33 -7.77 7.97
CA ALA A 82 2.76 -7.76 8.31
C ALA A 82 3.15 -6.51 9.10
N ILE A 83 2.63 -5.34 8.71
CA ILE A 83 2.81 -4.07 9.43
C ILE A 83 2.23 -4.16 10.85
N ALA A 84 1.07 -4.81 11.01
CA ALA A 84 0.40 -4.96 12.29
C ALA A 84 1.08 -5.96 13.23
N ALA A 85 1.65 -7.03 12.68
CA ALA A 85 2.17 -8.16 13.46
C ALA A 85 3.66 -8.00 13.85
N ALA A 86 4.47 -7.32 13.03
CA ALA A 86 5.90 -7.28 13.28
C ALA A 86 6.28 -6.23 14.32
N PRO A 87 7.10 -6.58 15.33
CA PRO A 87 7.54 -5.65 16.37
C PRO A 87 8.55 -4.61 15.85
N ALA A 88 9.12 -4.83 14.67
CA ALA A 88 10.14 -3.98 14.07
C ALA A 88 9.93 -3.86 12.56
N ALA A 89 10.36 -2.73 12.00
CA ALA A 89 10.16 -2.40 10.60
C ALA A 89 10.72 -3.42 9.61
N ARG A 90 11.80 -4.13 9.98
CA ARG A 90 12.40 -5.16 9.15
C ARG A 90 11.44 -6.29 8.81
N GLY A 91 10.49 -6.60 9.70
CA GLY A 91 9.52 -7.67 9.51
C GLY A 91 8.48 -7.40 8.43
N TRP A 92 8.31 -6.14 7.99
CA TRP A 92 7.33 -5.77 6.96
C TRP A 92 7.89 -4.92 5.81
N ALA A 93 9.06 -4.30 5.95
CA ALA A 93 9.62 -3.43 4.92
C ALA A 93 9.85 -4.15 3.58
N LEU A 94 10.24 -5.43 3.62
CA LEU A 94 10.34 -6.24 2.41
C LEU A 94 8.97 -6.55 1.80
N ALA A 95 7.96 -6.82 2.64
CA ALA A 95 6.59 -7.06 2.17
C ALA A 95 6.04 -5.82 1.44
N LEU A 96 6.35 -4.63 1.94
CA LEU A 96 6.02 -3.36 1.29
C LEU A 96 6.68 -3.22 -0.08
N ALA A 97 7.99 -3.50 -0.20
CA ALA A 97 8.67 -3.49 -1.49
C ALA A 97 8.11 -4.55 -2.47
N ARG A 98 7.75 -5.74 -1.97
CA ARG A 98 7.09 -6.79 -2.76
C ARG A 98 5.69 -6.36 -3.22
N TYR A 99 4.96 -5.63 -2.39
CA TYR A 99 3.66 -5.08 -2.77
C TYR A 99 3.79 -4.07 -3.91
N GLU A 100 4.73 -3.13 -3.81
CA GLU A 100 5.03 -2.17 -4.88
C GLU A 100 5.41 -2.86 -6.19
N LEU A 101 6.26 -3.88 -6.12
CA LEU A 101 6.64 -4.69 -7.27
C LEU A 101 5.44 -5.42 -7.89
N LEU A 102 4.53 -5.94 -7.06
CA LEU A 102 3.32 -6.59 -7.55
C LEU A 102 2.37 -5.60 -8.22
N VAL A 103 2.22 -4.38 -7.68
CA VAL A 103 1.45 -3.30 -8.32
C VAL A 103 2.02 -2.99 -9.71
N LEU A 104 3.35 -2.86 -9.82
CA LEU A 104 4.02 -2.68 -11.11
C LEU A 104 3.72 -3.84 -12.07
N ALA A 105 3.88 -5.09 -11.62
CA ALA A 105 3.67 -6.27 -12.45
C ALA A 105 2.22 -6.43 -12.93
N GLU A 106 1.23 -6.23 -12.05
CA GLU A 106 -0.20 -6.35 -12.37
C GLU A 106 -0.69 -5.24 -13.32
N LEU A 107 0.03 -4.11 -13.39
CA LEU A 107 -0.23 -3.02 -14.33
C LEU A 107 0.63 -3.10 -15.60
N GLY A 108 1.40 -4.18 -15.78
CA GLY A 108 2.18 -4.43 -17.00
C GLY A 108 3.59 -3.84 -17.01
N TYR A 109 4.08 -3.34 -15.87
CA TYR A 109 5.39 -2.71 -15.68
C TYR A 109 6.32 -3.53 -14.79
N GLY A 110 6.19 -4.86 -14.82
CA GLY A 110 7.05 -5.76 -14.05
C GLY A 110 8.53 -5.54 -14.36
N LEU A 111 9.39 -5.66 -13.35
CA LEU A 111 10.84 -5.52 -13.52
C LEU A 111 11.43 -6.76 -14.21
N GLU A 112 12.42 -6.53 -15.07
CA GLU A 112 13.21 -7.59 -15.69
C GLU A 112 14.05 -8.33 -14.64
N ARG A 113 14.40 -9.59 -14.91
CA ARG A 113 15.10 -10.45 -13.94
C ARG A 113 16.47 -9.90 -13.56
N GLU A 114 17.13 -9.21 -14.48
CA GLU A 114 18.45 -8.62 -14.35
C GLU A 114 18.44 -7.35 -13.49
N THR A 115 17.32 -6.62 -13.47
CA THR A 115 17.14 -5.40 -12.68
C THR A 115 16.42 -5.65 -11.35
N LEU A 116 15.85 -6.85 -11.17
CA LEU A 116 15.16 -7.24 -9.96
C LEU A 116 16.15 -7.36 -8.78
N PRO A 117 15.95 -6.62 -7.67
CA PRO A 117 16.77 -6.73 -6.47
C PRO A 117 16.81 -8.15 -5.91
N SER A 118 17.99 -8.62 -5.45
CA SER A 118 18.17 -9.94 -4.81
C SER A 118 17.19 -10.18 -3.65
N ALA A 119 16.89 -9.15 -2.86
CA ALA A 119 15.91 -9.19 -1.77
C ALA A 119 14.50 -9.57 -2.23
N LEU A 120 14.12 -9.15 -3.44
CA LEU A 120 12.82 -9.42 -4.04
C LEU A 120 12.82 -10.74 -4.82
N ALA A 121 13.98 -11.19 -5.29
CA ALA A 121 14.15 -12.43 -6.04
C ALA A 121 14.38 -13.67 -5.16
N SER A 122 14.95 -13.50 -3.95
CA SER A 122 15.35 -14.60 -3.07
C SER A 122 14.37 -14.85 -1.92
N GLY A 123 14.39 -16.08 -1.41
CA GLY A 123 13.64 -16.49 -0.21
C GLY A 123 14.40 -16.26 1.10
N VAL A 124 15.61 -15.70 1.05
CA VAL A 124 16.45 -15.42 2.22
C VAL A 124 15.99 -14.10 2.86
N ALA A 125 16.03 -14.01 4.19
CA ALA A 125 15.73 -12.76 4.90
C ALA A 125 16.82 -11.71 4.59
N PRO A 126 16.51 -10.64 3.85
CA PRO A 126 17.52 -9.68 3.39
C PRO A 126 17.96 -8.74 4.51
N GLU A 127 19.19 -8.23 4.40
CA GLU A 127 19.71 -7.16 5.27
C GLU A 127 19.15 -5.79 4.91
N TRP A 128 19.26 -4.82 5.82
CA TRP A 128 18.73 -3.46 5.60
C TRP A 128 19.22 -2.79 4.32
N PRO A 129 20.52 -2.87 3.92
CA PRO A 129 20.98 -2.32 2.65
C PRO A 129 20.26 -2.91 1.44
N GLU A 130 19.95 -4.21 1.47
CA GLU A 130 19.23 -4.90 0.40
C GLU A 130 17.75 -4.48 0.35
N ILE A 131 17.10 -4.33 1.51
CA ILE A 131 15.72 -3.82 1.60
C ILE A 131 15.64 -2.38 1.08
N LEU A 132 16.57 -1.52 1.49
CA LEU A 132 16.61 -0.13 1.03
C LEU A 132 16.90 -0.05 -0.47
N GLY A 133 17.81 -0.88 -0.99
CA GLY A 133 18.06 -1.00 -2.43
C GLY A 133 16.82 -1.42 -3.20
N ALA A 134 16.06 -2.38 -2.69
CA ALA A 134 14.79 -2.78 -3.27
C ALA A 134 13.77 -1.63 -3.32
N LEU A 135 13.64 -0.87 -2.22
CA LEU A 135 12.78 0.30 -2.15
C LEU A 135 13.24 1.45 -3.08
N VAL A 136 14.53 1.59 -3.37
CA VAL A 136 14.97 2.57 -4.37
C VAL A 136 14.46 2.16 -5.75
N ILE A 137 14.74 0.91 -6.16
CA ILE A 137 14.40 0.42 -7.50
C ILE A 137 12.89 0.42 -7.75
N THR A 138 12.09 -0.08 -6.80
CA THR A 138 10.62 -0.05 -6.95
C THR A 138 10.08 1.38 -6.96
N GLY A 139 10.70 2.29 -6.20
CA GLY A 139 10.32 3.70 -6.18
C GLY A 139 10.54 4.41 -7.51
N GLU A 140 11.70 4.19 -8.11
CA GLU A 140 12.04 4.74 -9.43
C GLU A 140 11.10 4.21 -10.50
N ALA A 141 10.81 2.91 -10.50
CA ALA A 141 9.87 2.31 -11.44
C ALA A 141 8.44 2.85 -11.26
N LEU A 142 7.96 2.99 -10.01
CA LEU A 142 6.66 3.59 -9.73
C LEU A 142 6.57 5.03 -10.23
N ALA A 143 7.61 5.84 -9.99
CA ALA A 143 7.65 7.23 -10.44
C ALA A 143 7.70 7.36 -11.96
N ALA A 144 8.40 6.45 -12.63
CA ALA A 144 8.53 6.47 -14.09
C ALA A 144 7.28 5.97 -14.83
N GLN A 145 6.58 4.96 -14.28
CA GLN A 145 5.55 4.23 -15.03
C GLN A 145 4.11 4.47 -14.55
N ILE A 146 3.89 4.68 -13.24
CA ILE A 146 2.54 4.67 -12.65
C ILE A 146 2.16 6.03 -12.05
N LEU A 147 3.06 6.61 -11.26
CA LEU A 147 2.84 7.84 -10.49
C LEU A 147 3.39 9.05 -11.24
N VAL A 148 2.94 9.20 -12.48
CA VAL A 148 3.32 10.31 -13.37
C VAL A 148 2.31 11.46 -13.29
N GLU A 149 2.73 12.65 -13.75
CA GLU A 149 1.90 13.85 -13.84
C GLU A 149 1.13 14.15 -12.54
N ARG A 150 -0.21 14.20 -12.60
CA ARG A 150 -1.09 14.49 -11.47
C ARG A 150 -0.96 13.49 -10.32
N ARG A 151 -0.47 12.27 -10.57
CA ARG A 151 -0.27 11.23 -9.55
C ARG A 151 1.10 11.31 -8.88
N ALA A 152 2.02 12.13 -9.39
CA ALA A 152 3.36 12.26 -8.83
C ALA A 152 3.36 12.77 -7.38
N VAL A 153 2.37 13.58 -6.99
CA VAL A 153 2.19 14.06 -5.61
C VAL A 153 2.06 12.91 -4.58
N THR A 154 1.59 11.74 -5.01
CA THR A 154 1.49 10.54 -4.15
C THR A 154 2.86 10.07 -3.67
N LEU A 155 3.95 10.36 -4.40
CA LEU A 155 5.32 9.98 -4.02
C LEU A 155 5.79 10.69 -2.74
N ASP A 156 5.20 11.81 -2.33
CA ASP A 156 5.56 12.50 -1.09
C ASP A 156 5.31 11.61 0.14
N ALA A 157 4.21 10.85 0.15
CA ALA A 157 3.92 9.89 1.21
C ALA A 157 4.99 8.80 1.29
N ARG A 158 5.43 8.31 0.12
CA ARG A 158 6.52 7.33 0.01
C ARG A 158 7.85 7.88 0.51
N ALA A 159 8.20 9.11 0.11
CA ALA A 159 9.44 9.75 0.51
C ALA A 159 9.53 9.90 2.04
N ARG A 160 8.45 10.38 2.67
CA ARG A 160 8.35 10.46 4.15
C ARG A 160 8.56 9.10 4.83
N LEU A 161 7.93 8.06 4.29
CA LEU A 161 8.07 6.69 4.79
C LEU A 161 9.53 6.19 4.69
N VAL A 162 10.12 6.29 3.51
CA VAL A 162 11.50 5.80 3.25
C VAL A 162 12.51 6.57 4.09
N ASP A 163 12.35 7.88 4.24
CA ASP A 163 13.22 8.68 5.11
C ASP A 163 13.10 8.27 6.58
N ARG A 164 11.89 7.99 7.05
CA ARG A 164 11.67 7.52 8.43
C ARG A 164 12.24 6.13 8.65
N LEU A 165 12.18 5.25 7.64
CA LEU A 165 12.83 3.94 7.65
C LEU A 165 14.35 4.09 7.76
N LYS A 166 14.98 4.90 6.90
CA LYS A 166 16.43 5.16 6.94
C LYS A 166 16.89 5.64 8.32
N ARG A 167 16.12 6.53 8.96
CA ARG A 167 16.42 7.02 10.32
C ARG A 167 16.19 5.98 11.42
N ALA A 168 15.36 4.97 11.20
CA ALA A 168 15.10 3.93 12.18
C ALA A 168 16.17 2.83 12.20
N VAL A 169 17.02 2.78 11.17
CA VAL A 169 18.02 1.72 10.95
C VAL A 169 19.46 2.21 10.99
N ALA A 170 19.65 3.54 10.98
CA ALA A 170 20.92 4.22 11.21
C ALA A 170 21.19 4.32 12.72
#